data_AF-J4VRE3-F1
#
_entry.id   AF-J4VRE3-F1
#
_cell.length_a   1.000
_cell.length_b   1.000
_cell.length_c   1.000
_cell.angle_alpha   90.00
_cell.angle_beta   90.00
_cell.angle_gamma   90.00
#
_symmetry.space_group_name_H-M   'P 1'
#
loop_
_entity.id
_entity.type
_entity.pdbx_description
1 polymer ?
#
loop_
_entity_poly.entity_id
_entity_poly.type
_entity_poly.pdbx_seq_one_letter_code
_entity_poly.pdbx_strand_id
1 'polypeptide(L)'
;MTPVISNSTITVITTPVTRTSTAAIRTSNSTSASLTTTTTKSIVTPSIVITTDSSTIVKPIASLIPPPPKSTKSRVIASSCPTPTCSPGIQYALYDNPFRRDLSPTYKSFSATHFRKTEPVYNTTLQNAIYIADRYRGKGKGFNPLFKNAAAGYRGFLFVCQDGRYRFNSPYSDDITIMWFGEKAYQNYTRGNADIIQFFYGDNKPKNIYRDLKAGTYYPIRVLWGNTGGASYLSLRIYGPNGEDVSGADQSGEHYLTTEACDGSYPPFPPWGKESRNRRKKGKKTRLPAKKD
;
A
#
# COMPACT_ATOMS: atom_id res chain seq x y z
N MET A 1 25.23 13.85 -60.35
CA MET A 1 24.64 12.56 -59.97
C MET A 1 24.07 12.69 -58.57
N THR A 2 22.74 12.69 -58.46
CA THR A 2 21.97 12.83 -57.22
C THR A 2 21.78 11.47 -56.55
N PRO A 3 21.95 11.33 -55.22
CA PRO A 3 21.59 10.11 -54.52
C PRO A 3 20.11 10.11 -54.14
N VAL A 4 19.42 9.02 -54.50
CA VAL A 4 18.03 8.71 -54.11
C VAL A 4 18.04 8.07 -52.72
N ILE A 5 17.29 8.62 -51.78
CA ILE A 5 17.03 8.04 -50.44
C ILE A 5 15.65 7.40 -50.49
N SER A 6 15.56 6.09 -50.23
CA SER A 6 14.28 5.38 -50.06
C SER A 6 13.98 5.20 -48.57
N ASN A 7 12.90 5.82 -48.09
CA ASN A 7 12.36 5.66 -46.74
C ASN A 7 11.25 4.59 -46.76
N SER A 8 11.47 3.44 -46.12
CA SER A 8 10.42 2.45 -45.89
C SER A 8 9.71 2.74 -44.56
N THR A 9 8.45 3.17 -44.65
CA THR A 9 7.55 3.35 -43.51
C THR A 9 6.78 2.06 -43.27
N ILE A 10 6.96 1.41 -42.11
CA ILE A 10 6.14 0.25 -41.71
C ILE A 10 4.93 0.76 -40.93
N THR A 11 3.76 0.74 -41.58
CA THR A 11 2.46 1.00 -40.95
C THR A 11 1.91 -0.32 -40.39
N VAL A 12 1.89 -0.47 -39.06
CA VAL A 12 1.19 -1.60 -38.42
C VAL A 12 -0.26 -1.21 -38.19
N ILE A 13 -1.16 -1.73 -39.02
CA ILE A 13 -2.61 -1.65 -38.84
C ILE A 13 -3.03 -2.84 -37.96
N THR A 14 -3.33 -2.61 -36.68
CA THR A 14 -4.04 -3.59 -35.86
C THR A 14 -5.55 -3.35 -35.96
N THR A 15 -6.23 -4.19 -36.73
CA THR A 15 -7.69 -4.34 -36.71
C THR A 15 -8.13 -5.21 -35.52
N PRO A 16 -9.17 -4.82 -34.77
CA PRO A 16 -9.78 -5.71 -33.78
C PRO A 16 -10.71 -6.69 -34.50
N VAL A 17 -10.35 -7.98 -34.53
CA VAL A 17 -11.23 -9.05 -35.01
C VAL A 17 -12.15 -9.47 -33.87
N THR A 18 -13.38 -8.96 -33.90
CA THR A 18 -14.49 -9.45 -33.09
C THR A 18 -15.02 -10.75 -33.70
N ARG A 19 -14.62 -11.92 -33.16
CA ARG A 19 -15.26 -13.19 -33.52
C ARG A 19 -16.52 -13.40 -32.67
N THR A 20 -17.67 -13.11 -33.26
CA THR A 20 -18.97 -13.58 -32.79
C THR A 20 -19.10 -15.05 -33.19
N SER A 21 -19.06 -15.96 -32.21
CA SER A 21 -19.34 -17.39 -32.40
C SER A 21 -20.79 -17.65 -32.00
N THR A 22 -21.68 -17.72 -32.98
CA THR A 22 -23.05 -18.22 -32.83
C THR A 22 -23.00 -19.73 -32.69
N ALA A 23 -23.11 -20.26 -31.47
CA ALA A 23 -23.29 -21.70 -31.25
C ALA A 23 -24.80 -21.99 -31.10
N ALA A 24 -25.33 -22.80 -32.02
CA ALA A 24 -26.72 -23.24 -32.03
C ALA A 24 -27.05 -24.10 -30.80
N ILE A 25 -28.14 -23.77 -30.12
CA ILE A 25 -28.68 -24.55 -29.00
C ILE A 25 -29.39 -25.77 -29.58
N ARG A 26 -28.81 -26.96 -29.43
CA ARG A 26 -29.54 -28.25 -29.50
C ARG A 26 -29.86 -28.68 -28.08
N THR A 27 -31.15 -28.69 -27.75
CA THR A 27 -31.69 -29.28 -26.52
C THR A 27 -31.63 -30.80 -26.59
N SER A 28 -30.83 -31.41 -25.73
CA SER A 28 -30.95 -32.82 -25.36
C SER A 28 -30.95 -32.93 -23.85
N ASN A 29 -32.08 -33.35 -23.28
CA ASN A 29 -32.23 -33.65 -21.86
C ASN A 29 -31.39 -34.89 -21.51
N SER A 30 -30.37 -34.71 -20.67
CA SER A 30 -29.81 -35.80 -19.87
C SER A 30 -29.33 -35.26 -18.52
N THR A 31 -29.78 -35.95 -17.48
CA THR A 31 -29.44 -35.77 -16.07
C THR A 31 -27.93 -35.86 -15.86
N SER A 32 -27.31 -34.82 -15.31
CA SER A 32 -25.88 -34.82 -14.96
C SER A 32 -25.69 -34.84 -13.45
N ALA A 33 -25.00 -35.88 -12.98
CA ALA A 33 -24.51 -36.04 -11.63
C ALA A 33 -23.57 -34.90 -11.24
N SER A 34 -23.61 -34.51 -9.97
CA SER A 34 -22.76 -33.48 -9.39
C SER A 34 -21.29 -33.93 -9.39
N LEU A 35 -20.49 -33.38 -10.31
CA LEU A 35 -19.04 -33.47 -10.27
C LEU A 35 -18.50 -32.38 -9.34
N THR A 36 -18.04 -32.81 -8.17
CA THR A 36 -17.19 -32.01 -7.29
C THR A 36 -15.87 -31.70 -8.02
N THR A 37 -15.79 -30.49 -8.57
CA THR A 37 -14.58 -29.94 -9.15
C THR A 37 -13.67 -29.45 -8.03
N THR A 38 -12.75 -30.29 -7.59
CA THR A 38 -11.63 -29.87 -6.73
C THR A 38 -10.71 -28.96 -7.54
N THR A 39 -10.90 -27.64 -7.42
CA THR A 39 -10.02 -26.66 -8.06
C THR A 39 -8.71 -26.60 -7.27
N THR A 40 -7.67 -27.29 -7.73
CA THR A 40 -6.31 -27.07 -7.24
C THR A 40 -5.85 -25.68 -7.68
N LYS A 41 -5.87 -24.74 -6.75
CA LYS A 41 -5.43 -23.35 -6.97
C LYS A 41 -3.91 -23.35 -7.16
N SER A 42 -3.45 -23.35 -8.42
CA SER A 42 -2.03 -23.15 -8.73
C SER A 42 -1.58 -21.78 -8.21
N ILE A 43 -0.66 -21.76 -7.25
CA ILE A 43 -0.09 -20.54 -6.68
C ILE A 43 0.96 -20.03 -7.68
N VAL A 44 0.54 -19.17 -8.61
CA VAL A 44 1.48 -18.44 -9.46
C VAL A 44 2.19 -17.40 -8.60
N THR A 45 3.50 -17.54 -8.43
CA THR A 45 4.31 -16.54 -7.72
C THR A 45 4.45 -15.30 -8.63
N PRO A 46 4.02 -14.11 -8.17
CA PRO A 46 4.08 -12.91 -8.99
C PRO A 46 5.54 -12.47 -9.22
N SER A 47 5.85 -12.17 -10.48
CA SER A 47 7.21 -11.87 -10.94
C SER A 47 7.21 -10.68 -11.89
N ILE A 48 8.31 -9.94 -11.94
CA ILE A 48 8.53 -8.88 -12.92
C ILE A 48 9.49 -9.38 -14.01
N VAL A 49 9.24 -8.94 -15.24
CA VAL A 49 10.16 -9.12 -16.36
C VAL A 49 11.04 -7.89 -16.48
N ILE A 50 12.35 -8.08 -16.34
CA ILE A 50 13.36 -7.03 -16.50
C ILE A 50 14.04 -7.26 -17.86
N THR A 51 13.84 -6.35 -18.79
CA THR A 51 14.53 -6.36 -20.08
C THR A 51 15.68 -5.36 -20.05
N THR A 52 16.87 -5.84 -20.39
CA THR A 52 18.09 -5.05 -20.61
C THR A 52 18.50 -5.21 -22.08
N ASP A 53 19.35 -4.34 -22.59
CA ASP A 53 19.83 -4.37 -23.99
C ASP A 53 20.49 -5.71 -24.38
N SER A 54 20.88 -6.54 -23.41
CA SER A 54 21.56 -7.82 -23.64
C SER A 54 20.82 -9.05 -23.08
N SER A 55 19.74 -8.90 -22.30
CA SER A 55 19.05 -10.05 -21.68
C SER A 55 17.67 -9.71 -21.11
N THR A 56 16.80 -10.74 -21.02
CA THR A 56 15.53 -10.68 -20.29
C THR A 56 15.62 -11.57 -19.05
N ILE A 57 15.39 -11.00 -17.86
CA ILE A 57 15.45 -11.70 -16.57
C ILE A 57 14.09 -11.62 -15.88
N VAL A 58 13.52 -12.76 -15.49
CA VAL A 58 12.31 -12.82 -14.67
C VAL A 58 12.69 -12.94 -13.20
N LYS A 59 12.22 -12.04 -12.34
CA LYS A 59 12.49 -12.06 -10.89
C LYS A 59 11.19 -12.06 -10.08
N PRO A 60 11.10 -12.86 -9.00
CA PRO A 60 9.99 -12.75 -8.05
C PRO A 60 9.92 -11.34 -7.44
N ILE A 61 8.73 -10.76 -7.32
CA ILE A 61 8.56 -9.42 -6.73
C ILE A 61 9.13 -9.35 -5.31
N ALA A 62 8.93 -10.40 -4.52
CA ALA A 62 9.43 -10.49 -3.14
C ALA A 62 10.95 -10.30 -3.06
N SER A 63 11.72 -10.79 -4.04
CA SER A 63 13.18 -10.64 -4.07
C SER A 63 13.63 -9.21 -4.39
N LEU A 64 12.73 -8.37 -4.91
CA LEU A 64 13.02 -6.99 -5.33
C LEU A 64 12.59 -5.95 -4.30
N ILE A 65 11.82 -6.33 -3.29
CA ILE A 65 11.54 -5.49 -2.13
C ILE A 65 12.83 -5.47 -1.32
N PRO A 66 13.56 -4.33 -1.25
CA PRO A 66 14.75 -4.24 -0.44
C PRO A 66 14.33 -4.56 0.99
N PRO A 67 15.07 -5.42 1.69
CA PRO A 67 14.91 -5.45 3.13
C PRO A 67 15.19 -4.01 3.60
N PRO A 68 14.51 -3.55 4.66
CA PRO A 68 14.97 -2.35 5.31
C PRO A 68 16.42 -2.60 5.80
N PRO A 69 17.18 -1.60 6.27
CA PRO A 69 18.56 -1.77 6.76
C PRO A 69 18.76 -2.99 7.70
N LYS A 70 19.98 -3.39 8.05
CA LYS A 70 20.18 -4.42 9.10
C LYS A 70 20.51 -3.72 10.41
N SER A 71 19.81 -4.08 11.49
CA SER A 71 20.09 -3.58 12.84
C SER A 71 21.23 -4.31 13.52
N THR A 72 21.88 -3.61 14.46
CA THR A 72 22.91 -4.12 15.37
C THR A 72 22.46 -4.17 16.83
N LYS A 73 21.20 -3.79 17.14
CA LYS A 73 20.65 -3.74 18.50
C LYS A 73 19.32 -4.49 18.61
N SER A 74 19.21 -5.36 19.62
CA SER A 74 17.94 -5.97 20.03
C SER A 74 17.33 -5.15 21.17
N ARG A 75 16.07 -4.72 21.04
CA ARG A 75 15.31 -4.09 22.13
C ARG A 75 14.40 -5.13 22.76
N VAL A 76 14.47 -5.22 24.08
CA VAL A 76 13.61 -6.06 24.89
C VAL A 76 12.32 -5.29 25.19
N ILE A 77 11.16 -5.86 24.87
CA ILE A 77 9.87 -5.34 25.32
C ILE A 77 9.88 -5.36 26.86
N ALA A 78 9.65 -4.21 27.50
CA ALA A 78 9.54 -4.17 28.96
C ALA A 78 8.45 -5.14 29.41
N SER A 79 8.68 -5.95 30.45
CA SER A 79 7.71 -6.95 30.93
C SER A 79 6.36 -6.34 31.36
N SER A 80 6.31 -5.03 31.60
CA SER A 80 5.10 -4.27 31.87
C SER A 80 4.25 -3.97 30.63
N CYS A 81 4.78 -4.18 29.42
CA CYS A 81 4.01 -4.01 28.20
C CYS A 81 3.02 -5.18 28.06
N PRO A 82 1.74 -4.88 27.75
CA PRO A 82 0.89 -5.89 27.15
C PRO A 82 1.56 -6.48 25.90
N THR A 83 1.32 -7.75 25.60
CA THR A 83 1.84 -8.42 24.40
C THR A 83 0.68 -8.73 23.45
N PRO A 84 0.76 -8.33 22.16
CA PRO A 84 -0.21 -8.77 21.17
C PRO A 84 -0.24 -10.30 21.06
N THR A 85 -1.43 -10.89 20.96
CA THR A 85 -1.59 -12.35 20.78
C THR A 85 -1.55 -12.79 19.33
N CYS A 86 -1.60 -11.85 18.39
CA CYS A 86 -1.58 -12.09 16.94
C CYS A 86 -0.22 -11.75 16.32
N SER A 87 -0.08 -12.10 15.04
CA SER A 87 1.20 -11.97 14.33
C SER A 87 1.70 -10.52 14.27
N PRO A 88 2.98 -10.28 14.56
CA PRO A 88 3.60 -8.99 14.32
C PRO A 88 3.59 -8.67 12.82
N GLY A 89 3.71 -7.37 12.53
CA GLY A 89 3.98 -6.86 11.21
C GLY A 89 2.89 -5.94 10.68
N ILE A 90 3.02 -5.58 9.41
CA ILE A 90 2.09 -4.69 8.72
C ILE A 90 1.74 -5.25 7.34
N GLN A 91 0.48 -5.12 6.94
CA GLN A 91 0.08 -5.52 5.59
C GLN A 91 0.67 -4.56 4.57
N TYR A 92 1.19 -5.12 3.48
CA TYR A 92 1.82 -4.39 2.38
C TYR A 92 1.15 -4.77 1.06
N ALA A 93 0.99 -3.77 0.19
CA ALA A 93 0.50 -3.94 -1.16
C ALA A 93 1.28 -3.05 -2.12
N LEU A 94 1.69 -3.59 -3.25
CA LEU A 94 2.35 -2.88 -4.34
C LEU A 94 1.39 -2.75 -5.53
N TYR A 95 1.44 -1.61 -6.18
CA TYR A 95 0.61 -1.26 -7.32
C TYR A 95 1.44 -0.64 -8.43
N ASP A 96 1.01 -0.83 -9.67
CA ASP A 96 1.38 0.09 -10.74
C ASP A 96 0.78 1.47 -10.44
N ASN A 97 1.59 2.53 -10.56
CA ASN A 97 1.10 3.90 -10.39
C ASN A 97 0.64 4.48 -11.73
N PRO A 98 -0.67 4.72 -11.92
CA PRO A 98 -1.18 5.32 -13.16
C PRO A 98 -0.94 6.84 -13.21
N PHE A 99 -0.68 7.49 -12.07
CA PHE A 99 -0.56 8.95 -11.98
C PHE A 99 0.86 9.38 -12.34
N ARG A 100 1.23 9.33 -13.61
CA ARG A 100 2.61 9.62 -14.03
C ARG A 100 2.78 11.03 -14.62
N ARG A 101 4.02 11.51 -14.60
CA ARG A 101 4.54 12.77 -15.17
C ARG A 101 3.96 14.03 -14.55
N ASP A 102 3.45 13.94 -13.33
CA ASP A 102 2.96 15.09 -12.58
C ASP A 102 4.03 15.54 -11.57
N LEU A 103 4.83 16.50 -12.02
CA LEU A 103 5.89 17.13 -11.21
C LEU A 103 5.39 18.39 -10.50
N SER A 104 4.06 18.57 -10.37
CA SER A 104 3.52 19.71 -9.65
C SER A 104 3.93 19.65 -8.16
N PRO A 105 4.04 20.80 -7.46
CA PRO A 105 4.48 20.82 -6.06
C PRO A 105 3.65 19.97 -5.10
N THR A 106 2.43 19.58 -5.50
CA THR A 106 1.57 18.72 -4.71
C THR A 106 1.29 17.38 -5.37
N TYR A 107 1.82 17.07 -6.56
CA TYR A 107 1.47 15.84 -7.27
C TYR A 107 -0.06 15.65 -7.34
N LYS A 108 -0.74 16.67 -7.89
CA LYS A 108 -2.21 16.84 -7.84
C LYS A 108 -2.99 15.64 -8.37
N SER A 109 -2.46 14.99 -9.40
CA SER A 109 -3.07 13.82 -10.05
C SER A 109 -3.12 12.58 -9.15
N PHE A 110 -2.23 12.45 -8.16
CA PHE A 110 -2.15 11.27 -7.31
C PHE A 110 -3.41 11.11 -6.44
N SER A 111 -4.19 10.07 -6.73
CA SER A 111 -5.48 9.80 -6.07
C SER A 111 -5.40 8.60 -5.15
N ALA A 112 -5.37 8.85 -3.84
CA ALA A 112 -5.42 7.78 -2.84
C ALA A 112 -6.67 6.89 -2.95
N THR A 113 -7.79 7.46 -3.40
CA THR A 113 -9.05 6.71 -3.52
C THR A 113 -9.08 5.74 -4.70
N HIS A 114 -8.19 5.88 -5.68
CA HIS A 114 -8.04 4.92 -6.78
C HIS A 114 -7.70 3.53 -6.23
N PHE A 115 -6.68 3.45 -5.38
CA PHE A 115 -6.14 2.19 -4.84
C PHE A 115 -7.09 1.42 -3.92
N ARG A 116 -8.19 2.03 -3.48
CA ARG A 116 -9.28 1.35 -2.77
C ARG A 116 -9.95 0.26 -3.60
N LYS A 117 -10.01 0.49 -4.92
CA LYS A 117 -10.69 -0.35 -5.90
C LYS A 117 -9.73 -1.06 -6.85
N THR A 118 -8.43 -0.80 -6.70
CA THR A 118 -7.37 -1.40 -7.51
C THR A 118 -6.85 -2.62 -6.80
N GLU A 119 -6.80 -3.74 -7.49
CA GLU A 119 -6.12 -4.94 -6.99
C GLU A 119 -4.60 -4.72 -7.10
N PRO A 120 -3.83 -5.02 -6.06
CA PRO A 120 -2.38 -4.86 -6.12
C PRO A 120 -1.75 -5.92 -7.02
N VAL A 121 -0.63 -5.57 -7.64
CA VAL A 121 0.20 -6.53 -8.41
C VAL A 121 0.93 -7.51 -7.48
N TYR A 122 1.08 -7.13 -6.20
CA TYR A 122 1.67 -7.94 -5.15
C TYR A 122 1.17 -7.50 -3.77
N ASN A 123 0.90 -8.42 -2.87
CA ASN A 123 0.68 -8.10 -1.46
C ASN A 123 1.32 -9.16 -0.56
N THR A 124 1.65 -8.76 0.67
CA THR A 124 2.25 -9.62 1.70
C THR A 124 2.09 -8.98 3.08
N THR A 125 2.62 -9.62 4.12
CA THR A 125 2.87 -9.01 5.43
C THR A 125 4.37 -8.75 5.59
N LEU A 126 4.73 -7.54 6.02
CA LEU A 126 6.10 -7.17 6.36
C LEU A 126 6.29 -7.21 7.88
N GLN A 127 7.36 -7.87 8.33
CA GLN A 127 7.70 -8.06 9.74
C GLN A 127 8.61 -6.95 10.31
N ASN A 128 8.74 -5.82 9.60
CA ASN A 128 9.75 -4.83 9.92
C ASN A 128 9.15 -3.41 9.95
N ALA A 129 9.15 -2.73 8.80
CA ALA A 129 8.97 -1.28 8.76
C ALA A 129 8.13 -0.80 7.56
N ILE A 130 7.54 0.38 7.73
CA ILE A 130 7.00 1.19 6.64
C ILE A 130 8.15 1.94 5.99
N TYR A 131 8.76 1.32 4.98
CA TYR A 131 9.99 1.79 4.39
C TYR A 131 10.12 1.40 2.91
N ILE A 132 10.55 2.36 2.09
CA ILE A 132 11.03 2.16 0.71
C ILE A 132 12.26 3.05 0.56
N ALA A 133 13.34 2.51 0.01
CA ALA A 133 14.46 3.32 -0.43
C ALA A 133 15.11 2.71 -1.66
N ASP A 134 15.18 3.51 -2.72
CA ASP A 134 16.06 3.29 -3.83
C ASP A 134 16.70 4.62 -4.23
N ARG A 135 18.00 4.74 -3.93
CA ARG A 135 18.78 5.94 -4.19
C ARG A 135 19.40 5.86 -5.59
N TYR A 136 19.65 7.02 -6.18
CA TYR A 136 20.47 7.11 -7.38
C TYR A 136 21.84 6.46 -7.15
N ARG A 137 22.23 5.51 -8.00
CA ARG A 137 23.44 4.69 -7.85
C ARG A 137 24.59 5.08 -8.80
N GLY A 138 24.49 6.26 -9.43
CA GLY A 138 25.46 6.74 -10.42
C GLY A 138 25.02 6.53 -11.88
N LYS A 139 25.75 7.15 -12.81
CA LYS A 139 25.49 7.04 -14.26
C LYS A 139 25.57 5.57 -14.70
N GLY A 140 24.62 5.12 -15.50
CA GLY A 140 24.54 3.75 -16.01
C GLY A 140 23.91 2.72 -15.06
N LYS A 141 23.66 3.06 -13.78
CA LYS A 141 22.93 2.20 -12.84
C LYS A 141 21.48 2.68 -12.73
N GLY A 142 20.56 1.94 -13.35
CA GLY A 142 19.13 2.23 -13.29
C GLY A 142 18.55 2.11 -11.87
N PHE A 143 17.38 2.71 -11.68
CA PHE A 143 16.59 2.55 -10.47
C PHE A 143 15.95 1.15 -10.39
N ASN A 144 15.59 0.73 -9.19
CA ASN A 144 14.81 -0.48 -8.96
C ASN A 144 13.52 -0.40 -9.79
N PRO A 145 13.37 -1.26 -10.82
CA PRO A 145 12.22 -1.21 -11.71
C PRO A 145 10.90 -1.41 -10.97
N LEU A 146 10.94 -2.05 -9.79
CA LEU A 146 9.78 -2.25 -8.93
C LEU A 146 9.19 -0.95 -8.39
N PHE A 147 10.02 0.07 -8.12
CA PHE A 147 9.58 1.30 -7.45
C PHE A 147 9.56 2.52 -8.35
N LYS A 148 10.25 2.48 -9.49
CA LYS A 148 10.36 3.61 -10.42
C LYS A 148 9.01 4.20 -10.83
N ASN A 149 7.97 3.40 -11.00
CA ASN A 149 6.63 3.85 -11.42
C ASN A 149 5.52 3.19 -10.59
N ALA A 150 5.72 3.09 -9.28
CA ALA A 150 4.85 2.31 -8.42
C ALA A 150 4.16 3.14 -7.35
N ALA A 151 3.13 2.55 -6.77
CA ALA A 151 2.54 2.99 -5.52
C ALA A 151 2.57 1.83 -4.52
N ALA A 152 2.66 2.15 -3.24
CA ALA A 152 2.73 1.16 -2.18
C ALA A 152 1.79 1.53 -1.04
N GLY A 153 0.94 0.59 -0.64
CA GLY A 153 0.04 0.70 0.49
C GLY A 153 0.57 -0.09 1.68
N TYR A 154 0.52 0.52 2.86
CA TYR A 154 0.76 -0.12 4.14
C TYR A 154 -0.49 0.07 5.00
N ARG A 155 -0.94 -0.97 5.69
CA ARG A 155 -2.01 -0.85 6.69
C ARG A 155 -1.90 -1.90 7.79
N GLY A 156 -2.38 -1.55 8.96
CA GLY A 156 -2.37 -2.41 10.13
C GLY A 156 -2.80 -1.62 11.34
N PHE A 157 -2.28 -2.00 12.49
CA PHE A 157 -2.54 -1.35 13.77
C PHE A 157 -1.22 -1.06 14.47
N LEU A 158 -1.17 0.07 15.16
CA LEU A 158 -0.21 0.30 16.22
C LEU A 158 -0.83 -0.18 17.53
N PHE A 159 -0.25 -1.23 18.11
CA PHE A 159 -0.54 -1.63 19.47
C PHE A 159 0.26 -0.74 20.44
N VAL A 160 -0.40 -0.19 21.44
CA VAL A 160 0.23 0.80 22.32
C VAL A 160 0.65 0.11 23.61
N CYS A 161 1.95 0.03 23.87
CA CYS A 161 2.45 -0.52 25.15
C CYS A 161 2.25 0.47 26.31
N GLN A 162 2.52 1.77 26.11
CA GLN A 162 2.54 2.76 27.18
C GLN A 162 1.55 3.89 26.92
N ASP A 163 0.88 4.35 27.98
CA ASP A 163 0.09 5.58 27.92
C ASP A 163 1.00 6.77 27.60
N GLY A 164 0.53 7.67 26.74
CA GLY A 164 1.16 8.98 26.58
C GLY A 164 1.19 9.49 25.15
N ARG A 165 2.04 10.48 24.93
CA ARG A 165 2.13 11.21 23.67
C ARG A 165 3.10 10.54 22.71
N TYR A 166 2.56 10.00 21.62
CA TYR A 166 3.33 9.42 20.52
C TYR A 166 3.57 10.46 19.43
N ARG A 167 4.74 10.40 18.79
CA ARG A 167 5.11 11.25 17.64
C ARG A 167 5.25 10.40 16.39
N PHE A 168 4.45 10.69 15.37
CA PHE A 168 4.60 10.09 14.05
C PHE A 168 5.37 11.05 13.15
N ASN A 169 6.36 10.53 12.45
CA ASN A 169 7.29 11.33 11.66
C ASN A 169 7.45 10.75 10.26
N SER A 170 7.27 11.60 9.26
CA SER A 170 7.70 11.33 7.88
C SER A 170 8.87 12.28 7.59
N PRO A 171 10.13 11.78 7.59
CA PRO A 171 11.29 12.65 7.47
C PRO A 171 11.45 13.20 6.05
N TYR A 172 11.07 12.41 5.04
CA TYR A 172 11.28 12.69 3.64
C TYR A 172 10.36 11.80 2.80
N SER A 173 9.94 12.29 1.63
CA SER A 173 9.19 11.53 0.65
C SER A 173 9.75 11.74 -0.76
N ASP A 174 9.69 10.68 -1.57
CA ASP A 174 10.01 10.68 -3.00
C ASP A 174 9.15 9.60 -3.70
N ASP A 175 8.03 9.94 -4.35
CA ASP A 175 7.55 11.31 -4.66
C ASP A 175 6.49 11.85 -3.69
N ILE A 176 5.53 11.02 -3.26
CA ILE A 176 4.46 11.43 -2.34
C ILE A 176 4.24 10.37 -1.26
N THR A 177 4.07 10.84 -0.02
CA THR A 177 3.70 10.02 1.13
C THR A 177 2.44 10.61 1.76
N ILE A 178 1.45 9.75 1.98
CA ILE A 178 0.19 10.11 2.64
C ILE A 178 -0.03 9.14 3.79
N MET A 179 -0.27 9.65 5.00
CA MET A 179 -0.55 8.83 6.16
C MET A 179 -1.84 9.25 6.85
N TRP A 180 -2.55 8.24 7.35
CA TRP A 180 -3.74 8.35 8.18
C TRP A 180 -3.55 7.54 9.45
N PHE A 181 -4.09 8.05 10.54
CA PHE A 181 -4.13 7.39 11.84
C PHE A 181 -5.54 7.40 12.44
N GLY A 182 -5.86 6.35 13.20
CA GLY A 182 -7.16 6.16 13.85
C GLY A 182 -8.25 5.74 12.87
N GLU A 183 -9.50 6.09 13.18
CA GLU A 183 -10.69 5.60 12.45
C GLU A 183 -10.65 5.87 10.94
N LYS A 184 -10.09 7.02 10.54
CA LYS A 184 -9.93 7.39 9.13
C LYS A 184 -8.89 6.53 8.39
N ALA A 185 -7.94 5.93 9.09
CA ALA A 185 -7.00 4.98 8.52
C ALA A 185 -7.66 3.61 8.29
N TYR A 186 -8.58 3.25 9.18
CA TYR A 186 -9.37 2.02 9.05
C TYR A 186 -10.34 2.11 7.87
N GLN A 187 -11.09 3.21 7.78
CA GLN A 187 -12.11 3.41 6.77
C GLN A 187 -12.20 4.86 6.29
N ASN A 188 -12.73 5.04 5.07
CA ASN A 188 -13.02 6.38 4.52
C ASN A 188 -11.81 7.33 4.45
N TYR A 189 -10.59 6.80 4.37
CA TYR A 189 -9.42 7.61 4.02
C TYR A 189 -9.62 8.28 2.66
N THR A 190 -9.21 9.53 2.61
CA THR A 190 -9.17 10.38 1.43
C THR A 190 -7.92 11.25 1.53
N ARG A 191 -7.50 11.82 0.42
CA ARG A 191 -6.40 12.79 0.45
C ARG A 191 -6.69 13.97 1.39
N GLY A 192 -7.92 14.47 1.42
CA GLY A 192 -8.30 15.65 2.20
C GLY A 192 -8.40 15.44 3.72
N ASN A 193 -8.41 14.20 4.21
CA ASN A 193 -8.44 13.91 5.65
C ASN A 193 -7.15 13.23 6.16
N ALA A 194 -6.08 13.23 5.37
CA ALA A 194 -4.78 12.72 5.80
C ALA A 194 -4.24 13.48 7.02
N ASP A 195 -3.48 12.79 7.88
CA ASP A 195 -2.73 13.45 8.96
C ASP A 195 -1.39 13.99 8.48
N ILE A 196 -0.74 13.26 7.57
CA ILE A 196 0.50 13.67 6.92
C ILE A 196 0.29 13.58 5.42
N ILE A 197 0.69 14.64 4.72
CA ILE A 197 0.99 14.60 3.29
C ILE A 197 2.35 15.25 3.10
N GLN A 198 3.25 14.58 2.39
CA GLN A 198 4.59 15.07 2.08
C GLN A 198 4.86 14.87 0.60
N PHE A 199 5.48 15.87 -0.04
CA PHE A 199 5.69 15.92 -1.48
C PHE A 199 7.15 16.20 -1.81
N PHE A 200 7.72 15.46 -2.76
CA PHE A 200 9.09 15.65 -3.22
C PHE A 200 9.30 16.98 -3.94
N TYR A 201 8.47 17.28 -4.94
CA TYR A 201 8.54 18.50 -5.74
C TYR A 201 8.02 19.76 -5.03
N GLY A 202 7.53 19.64 -3.79
CA GLY A 202 6.99 20.75 -3.03
C GLY A 202 7.45 20.73 -1.58
N ASP A 203 6.51 20.74 -0.64
CA ASP A 203 6.83 20.76 0.77
C ASP A 203 7.30 19.38 1.26
N ASN A 204 8.60 19.15 1.10
CA ASN A 204 9.28 17.94 1.55
C ASN A 204 9.93 18.08 2.94
N LYS A 205 9.65 19.16 3.69
CA LYS A 205 10.18 19.29 5.06
C LYS A 205 9.63 18.16 5.95
N PRO A 206 10.42 17.65 6.91
CA PRO A 206 9.97 16.61 7.83
C PRO A 206 8.61 16.93 8.46
N LYS A 207 7.69 15.97 8.41
CA LYS A 207 6.34 16.08 8.98
C LYS A 207 6.29 15.40 10.33
N ASN A 208 5.64 16.03 11.29
CA ASN A 208 5.38 15.46 12.61
C ASN A 208 3.91 15.64 12.98
N ILE A 209 3.29 14.60 13.51
CA ILE A 209 2.00 14.69 14.21
C ILE A 209 2.14 14.02 15.57
N TYR A 210 1.32 14.46 16.53
CA TYR A 210 1.32 13.93 17.89
C TYR A 210 -0.05 13.39 18.26
N ARG A 211 -0.10 12.24 18.93
CA ARG A 211 -1.35 11.62 19.39
C ARG A 211 -1.14 11.12 20.81
N ASP A 212 -2.11 11.41 21.68
CA ASP A 212 -2.16 10.86 23.02
C ASP A 212 -2.89 9.52 22.95
N LEU A 213 -2.19 8.44 23.30
CA LEU A 213 -2.65 7.06 23.12
C LEU A 213 -2.73 6.34 24.46
N LYS A 214 -3.57 5.30 24.49
CA LYS A 214 -3.79 4.44 25.65
C LYS A 214 -3.16 3.07 25.48
N ALA A 215 -2.45 2.63 26.51
CA ALA A 215 -1.85 1.32 26.63
C ALA A 215 -2.89 0.21 26.43
N GLY A 216 -2.47 -0.90 25.85
CA GLY A 216 -3.31 -2.04 25.54
C GLY A 216 -4.33 -1.80 24.42
N THR A 217 -4.28 -0.66 23.72
CA THR A 217 -5.23 -0.32 22.66
C THR A 217 -4.59 -0.44 21.27
N TYR A 218 -5.36 -0.96 20.30
CA TYR A 218 -4.99 -1.01 18.89
C TYR A 218 -5.52 0.24 18.16
N TYR A 219 -4.62 0.98 17.53
CA TYR A 219 -4.98 2.13 16.71
C TYR A 219 -4.68 1.87 15.24
N PRO A 220 -5.67 1.98 14.33
CA PRO A 220 -5.44 1.76 12.92
C PRO A 220 -4.43 2.76 12.35
N ILE A 221 -3.55 2.27 11.48
CA ILE A 221 -2.59 3.08 10.72
C ILE A 221 -2.62 2.68 9.25
N ARG A 222 -2.52 3.69 8.37
CA ARG A 222 -2.46 3.50 6.92
C ARG A 222 -1.48 4.48 6.31
N VAL A 223 -0.64 3.98 5.41
CA VAL A 223 0.27 4.80 4.60
C VAL A 223 0.08 4.43 3.14
N LEU A 224 0.08 5.44 2.28
CA LEU A 224 0.13 5.26 0.84
C LEU A 224 1.28 6.10 0.31
N TRP A 225 2.11 5.47 -0.51
CA TRP A 225 3.21 6.10 -1.21
C TRP A 225 3.02 5.99 -2.72
N GLY A 226 3.56 6.95 -3.46
CA GLY A 226 3.53 6.96 -4.92
C GLY A 226 4.81 7.56 -5.50
N ASN A 227 5.26 6.99 -6.61
CA ASN A 227 6.37 7.47 -7.41
C ASN A 227 6.00 7.59 -8.88
N THR A 228 6.31 8.74 -9.47
CA THR A 228 6.11 9.03 -10.87
C THR A 228 7.31 8.68 -11.74
N GLY A 229 8.48 8.40 -11.16
CA GLY A 229 9.70 8.16 -11.90
C GLY A 229 10.95 8.25 -11.03
N GLY A 230 11.99 7.52 -11.41
CA GLY A 230 13.32 7.74 -10.85
C GLY A 230 13.54 7.11 -9.48
N ALA A 231 14.17 7.87 -8.58
CA ALA A 231 14.50 7.45 -7.23
C ALA A 231 13.22 7.20 -6.42
N SER A 232 13.34 6.60 -5.25
CA SER A 232 12.19 6.27 -4.41
C SER A 232 12.55 6.38 -2.95
N TYR A 233 11.68 7.01 -2.17
CA TYR A 233 11.85 7.09 -0.73
C TYR A 233 10.52 7.20 0.00
N LEU A 234 10.36 6.33 1.00
CA LEU A 234 9.34 6.36 2.03
C LEU A 234 10.00 5.95 3.35
N SER A 235 9.75 6.72 4.39
CA SER A 235 9.91 6.25 5.77
C SER A 235 8.80 6.84 6.62
N LEU A 236 8.17 6.00 7.43
CA LEU A 236 7.36 6.46 8.55
C LEU A 236 7.97 5.93 9.84
N ARG A 237 8.27 6.85 10.75
CA ARG A 237 8.78 6.56 12.09
C ARG A 237 7.73 6.90 13.13
N ILE A 238 7.64 6.10 14.18
CA ILE A 238 6.69 6.32 15.28
C ILE A 238 7.49 6.28 16.56
N TYR A 239 7.42 7.32 17.37
CA TYR A 239 8.14 7.42 18.62
C TYR A 239 7.16 7.36 19.78
N GLY A 240 7.46 6.50 20.77
CA GLY A 240 6.73 6.42 22.03
C GLY A 240 6.99 7.61 22.95
N PRO A 241 6.29 7.68 24.10
CA PRO A 241 6.41 8.77 25.06
C PRO A 241 7.82 8.91 25.65
N ASN A 242 8.55 7.80 25.75
CA ASN A 242 9.95 7.75 26.17
C ASN A 242 10.95 8.17 25.07
N GLY A 243 10.46 8.56 23.89
CA GLY A 243 11.27 8.99 22.75
C GLY A 243 11.83 7.85 21.89
N GLU A 244 11.55 6.60 22.24
CA GLU A 244 12.04 5.47 21.49
C GLU A 244 11.20 5.21 20.23
N ASP A 245 11.84 4.78 19.12
CA ASP A 245 11.10 4.38 17.91
C ASP A 245 10.39 3.04 18.15
N VAL A 246 9.16 2.91 17.69
CA VAL A 246 8.29 1.73 17.82
C VAL A 246 7.68 1.29 16.48
N SER A 247 8.07 1.92 15.37
CA SER A 247 7.57 1.55 14.04
C SER A 247 8.41 0.49 13.34
N GLY A 248 9.49 0.03 13.99
CA GLY A 248 10.48 -0.89 13.41
C GLY A 248 11.39 -0.25 12.36
N ALA A 249 11.28 1.06 12.12
CA ALA A 249 12.03 1.76 11.07
C ALA A 249 13.48 2.09 11.45
N ASP A 250 13.76 2.25 12.75
CA ASP A 250 15.12 2.28 13.29
C ASP A 250 15.68 0.88 13.57
N GLN A 251 14.79 -0.12 13.51
CA GLN A 251 15.07 -1.54 13.71
C GLN A 251 15.74 -1.85 15.06
N SER A 252 15.57 -1.00 16.06
CA SER A 252 16.02 -1.32 17.40
C SER A 252 14.96 -2.19 18.08
N GLY A 253 14.98 -3.48 17.77
CA GLY A 253 14.14 -4.53 18.36
C GLY A 253 12.68 -4.59 17.90
N GLU A 254 11.83 -5.13 18.77
CA GLU A 254 10.42 -5.41 18.53
C GLU A 254 9.64 -4.12 18.20
N HIS A 255 8.83 -4.16 17.14
CA HIS A 255 7.91 -3.10 16.80
C HIS A 255 6.50 -3.43 17.29
N TYR A 256 5.67 -2.42 17.51
CA TYR A 256 4.29 -2.66 17.94
C TYR A 256 3.27 -2.59 16.80
N LEU A 257 3.73 -2.83 15.57
CA LEU A 257 2.83 -2.98 14.43
C LEU A 257 2.27 -4.39 14.37
N THR A 258 0.95 -4.49 14.21
CA THR A 258 0.24 -5.75 14.00
C THR A 258 -0.63 -5.67 12.75
N THR A 259 -0.86 -6.82 12.10
CA THR A 259 -1.70 -6.89 10.90
C THR A 259 -3.19 -6.76 11.21
N GLU A 260 -3.57 -7.04 12.44
CA GLU A 260 -4.94 -7.06 12.95
C GLU A 260 -4.99 -6.56 14.40
N ALA A 261 -6.18 -6.19 14.86
CA ALA A 261 -6.43 -5.91 16.27
C ALA A 261 -6.71 -7.25 16.98
N CYS A 262 -5.74 -7.74 17.75
CA CYS A 262 -5.80 -9.11 18.28
C CYS A 262 -6.94 -9.33 19.30
N ASP A 263 -7.49 -8.25 19.86
CA ASP A 263 -8.61 -8.26 20.81
C ASP A 263 -10.00 -8.25 20.14
N GLY A 264 -10.05 -8.22 18.80
CA GLY A 264 -11.31 -8.14 18.05
C GLY A 264 -11.99 -6.76 18.08
N SER A 265 -11.33 -5.73 18.62
CA SER A 265 -11.85 -4.35 18.61
C SER A 265 -12.10 -3.80 17.20
N TYR A 266 -11.38 -4.35 16.22
CA TYR A 266 -11.59 -4.10 14.79
C TYR A 266 -11.75 -5.41 14.03
N PRO A 267 -12.74 -5.51 13.11
CA PRO A 267 -12.75 -6.56 12.10
C PRO A 267 -11.49 -6.51 11.23
N PRO A 268 -11.14 -7.61 10.55
CA PRO A 268 -10.09 -7.60 9.54
C PRO A 268 -10.36 -6.54 8.46
N PHE A 269 -9.30 -5.90 7.98
CA PHE A 269 -9.41 -5.02 6.83
C PHE A 269 -10.03 -5.75 5.62
N PRO A 270 -10.91 -5.10 4.84
CA PRO A 270 -11.36 -5.66 3.57
C PRO A 270 -10.16 -6.02 2.67
N PRO A 271 -10.28 -7.02 1.79
CA PRO A 271 -9.22 -7.32 0.83
C PRO A 271 -8.78 -6.07 0.06
N TRP A 272 -7.49 -5.98 -0.27
CA TRP A 272 -6.97 -4.90 -1.11
C TRP A 272 -7.78 -4.81 -2.41
N GLY A 273 -8.10 -3.59 -2.86
CA GLY A 273 -8.94 -3.37 -4.04
C GLY A 273 -10.44 -3.61 -3.86
N LYS A 274 -10.90 -3.96 -2.65
CA LYS A 274 -12.32 -4.16 -2.32
C LYS A 274 -12.82 -3.21 -1.21
N GLU A 275 -12.15 -2.08 -1.00
CA GLU A 275 -12.48 -1.14 0.07
C GLU A 275 -13.56 -0.12 -0.36
N SER A 276 -14.83 -0.36 -0.01
CA SER A 276 -15.94 0.55 -0.30
C SER A 276 -16.10 1.66 0.75
N ARG A 277 -16.66 2.82 0.36
CA ARG A 277 -16.97 3.89 1.35
C ARG A 277 -18.14 3.40 2.17
N ASN A 278 -17.97 3.30 3.48
CA ASN A 278 -19.12 3.09 4.35
C ASN A 278 -20.01 4.32 4.26
N ARG A 279 -21.19 4.15 3.64
CA ARG A 279 -22.25 5.16 3.72
C ARG A 279 -22.60 5.27 5.19
N ARG A 280 -22.41 6.45 5.80
CA ARG A 280 -22.98 6.77 7.11
C ARG A 280 -24.42 6.26 7.10
N LYS A 281 -24.76 5.28 7.94
CA LYS A 281 -26.16 5.02 8.27
C LYS A 281 -26.68 6.35 8.82
N LYS A 282 -27.44 7.11 8.03
CA LYS A 282 -28.20 8.24 8.57
C LYS A 282 -29.03 7.65 9.70
N GLY A 283 -28.71 8.02 10.93
CA GLY A 283 -29.51 7.63 12.08
C GLY A 283 -30.98 7.93 11.76
N LYS A 284 -31.84 6.95 11.97
CA LYS A 284 -33.29 7.18 12.01
C LYS A 284 -33.48 8.36 12.97
N LYS A 285 -33.99 9.49 12.46
CA LYS A 285 -34.55 10.53 13.31
C LYS A 285 -35.70 9.88 14.06
N THR A 286 -35.49 9.53 15.32
CA THR A 286 -36.57 9.28 16.26
C THR A 286 -37.32 10.61 16.42
N ARG A 287 -38.52 10.67 15.85
CA ARG A 287 -39.47 11.75 16.10
C ARG A 287 -39.87 11.63 17.58
N LEU A 288 -39.51 12.63 18.39
CA LEU A 288 -40.09 12.80 19.72
C LEU A 288 -41.61 13.01 19.57
N PRO A 289 -42.46 12.38 20.39
CA PRO A 289 -43.89 12.64 20.37
C PRO A 289 -44.16 14.07 20.85
N ALA A 290 -45.04 14.77 20.13
CA ALA A 290 -45.54 16.07 20.53
C ALA A 290 -46.26 15.96 21.88
N LYS A 291 -45.91 16.82 22.83
CA LYS A 291 -46.75 17.10 23.99
C LYS A 291 -48.07 17.70 23.48
N LYS A 292 -49.18 17.11 23.90
CA LYS A 292 -50.48 17.77 23.88
C LYS A 292 -50.53 18.70 25.08
N ASP A 293 -50.68 19.99 24.81
CA ASP A 293 -51.38 20.93 25.70
C ASP A 293 -52.72 21.23 25.03
#